data_AF-A0A0K8QJ94-F1
#
_entry.id   AF-A0A0K8QJ94-F1
#
_cell.length_a   1.000
_cell.length_b   1.000
_cell.length_c   1.000
_cell.angle_alpha   90.00
_cell.angle_beta   90.00
_cell.angle_gamma   90.00
#
_symmetry.space_group_name_H-M   'P 1'
#
loop_
_entity.id
_entity.type
_entity.pdbx_description
1 polymer ?
#
loop_
_entity_poly.entity_id
_entity_poly.type
_entity_poly.pdbx_seq_one_letter_code
_entity_poly.pdbx_strand_id
1 'polypeptide(L)'
;MGGMHGFGLTDRPLAELYRTTTGPVAFIDESYREPLQYGNERPFYSMSAVIIGRDQGALVRDVLMDIPGSSYWHTAEANKTPAGQRLIKEMIGYMAGAVDYNIITVQTEIRRDDSGMHTARNECLGALTKEVTRGTGKNAVRLLVVESRKATVYPGGDAADAHAVKLLRGSGVIDRAVHIHHTSPSREPLLWAPDLSVWAFRRNLAVADKQWFAPLEGVSTVLHVNGADVSVKRSNPHLPQQGPGVQQAVSHESGLNRGRGPAVASGSSVVFGGSESEELARVRRIAGAAGKNVEQEVTLAVATNEPRRLVAAANAYLTQSRRDGAPARPRTEEAITQAAETIMKPEGSQKVRAALEKLRQQRAAAAENRAETTAPKQQRDHRLGYQR
;
A
#
# COMPACT_ATOMS: atom_id res chain seq x y z
N MET A 1 -4.34 -2.71 27.30
CA MET A 1 -4.98 -1.91 26.25
C MET A 1 -4.10 -0.70 25.98
N GLY A 2 -3.23 -0.78 24.96
CA GLY A 2 -2.35 0.33 24.57
C GLY A 2 -3.11 1.29 23.67
N GLY A 3 -3.20 2.56 24.04
CA GLY A 3 -3.92 3.58 23.28
C GLY A 3 -3.33 3.78 21.89
N MET A 4 -4.19 3.73 20.87
CA MET A 4 -3.83 4.04 19.49
C MET A 4 -3.57 5.55 19.37
N HIS A 5 -2.39 5.94 18.93
CA HIS A 5 -2.09 7.32 18.56
C HIS A 5 -2.61 7.59 17.13
N GLY A 6 -2.78 8.86 16.73
CA GLY A 6 -3.55 9.36 15.57
C GLY A 6 -3.22 8.83 14.15
N PHE A 7 -2.49 7.72 14.02
CA PHE A 7 -2.24 6.95 12.80
C PHE A 7 -2.49 5.44 12.96
N GLY A 8 -3.11 4.99 14.07
CA GLY A 8 -3.35 3.57 14.34
C GLY A 8 -2.09 2.79 14.78
N LEU A 9 -1.02 3.49 15.16
CA LEU A 9 0.27 2.89 15.50
C LEU A 9 0.47 2.70 17.00
N THR A 10 1.10 1.59 17.36
CA THR A 10 1.49 1.26 18.75
C THR A 10 2.94 1.69 19.06
N ASP A 11 3.75 1.98 18.03
CA ASP A 11 5.12 2.47 18.13
C ASP A 11 5.11 4.00 18.30
N ARG A 12 5.35 4.47 19.53
CA ARG A 12 5.31 5.92 19.88
C ARG A 12 6.36 6.75 19.15
N PRO A 13 7.66 6.38 19.14
CA PRO A 13 8.66 7.09 18.35
C PRO A 13 8.26 7.22 16.86
N LEU A 14 7.77 6.14 16.27
CA LEU A 14 7.32 6.15 14.88
C LEU A 14 6.13 7.09 14.67
N ALA A 15 5.15 7.07 15.58
CA ALA A 15 3.99 7.97 15.51
C ALA A 15 4.39 9.46 15.51
N GLU A 16 5.44 9.84 16.24
CA GLU A 16 5.96 11.22 16.21
C GLU A 16 6.68 11.55 14.89
N LEU A 17 7.42 10.60 14.32
CA LEU A 17 8.00 10.76 12.98
C LEU A 17 6.91 10.94 11.92
N TYR A 18 5.79 10.22 12.01
CA TYR A 18 4.64 10.41 11.12
C TYR A 18 3.97 11.78 11.28
N ARG A 19 3.95 12.35 12.50
CA ARG A 19 3.40 13.70 12.73
C ARG A 19 4.22 14.78 12.04
N THR A 20 5.55 14.63 12.06
CA THR A 20 6.50 15.63 11.54
C THR A 20 6.85 15.44 10.07
N THR A 21 6.69 14.23 9.52
CA THR A 21 6.90 13.95 8.10
C THR A 21 5.80 14.55 7.24
N THR A 22 6.17 15.27 6.18
CA THR A 22 5.22 15.93 5.26
C THR A 22 5.08 15.23 3.91
N GLY A 23 6.15 14.59 3.45
CA GLY A 23 6.19 13.83 2.20
C GLY A 23 5.81 12.35 2.37
N PRO A 24 5.93 11.57 1.29
CA PRO A 24 5.74 10.12 1.34
C PRO A 24 6.78 9.43 2.24
N VAL A 25 6.45 8.22 2.66
CA VAL A 25 7.29 7.37 3.52
C VAL A 25 7.74 6.16 2.73
N ALA A 26 9.02 5.80 2.86
CA ALA A 26 9.57 4.58 2.25
C ALA A 26 9.63 3.46 3.29
N PHE A 27 8.98 2.34 2.98
CA PHE A 27 8.99 1.12 3.79
C PHE A 27 9.96 0.13 3.17
N ILE A 28 10.90 -0.39 3.96
CA ILE A 28 12.03 -1.18 3.45
C ILE A 28 12.09 -2.53 4.15
N ASP A 29 12.22 -3.57 3.33
CA ASP A 29 12.53 -4.92 3.77
C ASP A 29 13.50 -5.59 2.78
N GLU A 30 14.05 -6.74 3.17
CA GLU A 30 15.13 -7.41 2.49
C GLU A 30 14.87 -8.89 2.19
N SER A 31 15.54 -9.38 1.16
CA SER A 31 15.65 -10.82 0.92
C SER A 31 17.04 -11.15 0.42
N TYR A 32 17.54 -12.29 0.86
CA TYR A 32 18.84 -12.79 0.47
C TYR A 32 18.81 -14.31 0.29
N ARG A 33 19.80 -14.81 -0.46
CA ARG A 33 20.10 -16.23 -0.59
C ARG A 33 21.58 -16.42 -0.31
N GLU A 34 21.89 -17.04 0.83
CA GLU A 34 23.26 -17.26 1.25
C GLU A 34 24.01 -18.19 0.27
N PRO A 35 25.32 -17.96 0.03
CA PRO A 35 26.12 -18.74 -0.92
C PRO A 35 26.28 -20.24 -0.60
N LEU A 36 25.89 -20.70 0.59
CA LEU A 36 26.31 -22.01 1.11
C LEU A 36 25.16 -22.92 1.58
N GLN A 37 23.91 -22.45 1.60
CA GLN A 37 22.80 -23.24 2.17
C GLN A 37 21.98 -24.05 1.15
N TYR A 38 22.01 -23.71 -0.15
CA TYR A 38 21.07 -24.29 -1.12
C TYR A 38 21.67 -24.45 -2.54
N GLY A 39 22.40 -25.54 -2.79
CA GLY A 39 22.67 -26.07 -4.14
C GLY A 39 23.24 -25.08 -5.19
N ASN A 40 22.77 -25.21 -6.44
CA ASN A 40 23.19 -24.42 -7.62
C ASN A 40 22.55 -23.02 -7.74
N GLU A 41 21.91 -22.51 -6.69
CA GLU A 41 21.24 -21.22 -6.76
C GLU A 41 22.24 -20.06 -6.59
N ARG A 42 22.08 -19.01 -7.41
CA ARG A 42 22.97 -17.84 -7.38
C ARG A 42 22.79 -17.08 -6.06
N PRO A 43 23.87 -16.81 -5.30
CA PRO A 43 23.79 -15.98 -4.11
C PRO A 43 23.46 -14.54 -4.49
N PHE A 44 22.58 -13.92 -3.71
CA PHE A 44 22.22 -12.53 -3.91
C PHE A 44 21.77 -11.89 -2.60
N TYR A 45 21.87 -10.58 -2.56
CA TYR A 45 21.26 -9.73 -1.56
C TYR A 45 20.37 -8.72 -2.27
N SER A 46 19.17 -8.48 -1.74
CA SER A 46 18.26 -7.48 -2.28
C SER A 46 17.49 -6.77 -1.18
N MET A 47 17.21 -5.49 -1.39
CA MET A 47 16.32 -4.69 -0.56
C MET A 47 15.30 -4.00 -1.44
N SER A 48 14.04 -4.00 -1.02
CA SER A 48 12.98 -3.25 -1.71
C SER A 48 12.43 -2.17 -0.81
N ALA A 49 12.27 -0.97 -1.36
CA ALA A 49 11.48 0.09 -0.80
C ALA A 49 10.12 0.16 -1.49
N VAL A 50 9.04 0.26 -0.73
CA VAL A 50 7.73 0.67 -1.23
C VAL A 50 7.45 2.06 -0.70
N ILE A 51 7.28 3.02 -1.62
CA ILE A 51 7.00 4.42 -1.28
C ILE A 51 5.49 4.63 -1.26
N ILE A 52 4.97 5.08 -0.12
CA ILE A 52 3.53 5.28 0.09
C ILE A 52 3.29 6.74 0.49
N GLY A 53 2.27 7.36 -0.12
CA GLY A 53 1.80 8.69 0.26
C GLY A 53 1.40 8.73 1.72
N ARG A 54 1.80 9.78 2.45
CA ARG A 54 1.52 9.92 3.89
C ARG A 54 0.02 9.84 4.18
N ASP A 55 -0.78 10.49 3.35
CA ASP A 55 -2.23 10.54 3.42
C ASP A 55 -2.90 9.20 3.05
N GLN A 56 -2.20 8.33 2.32
CA GLN A 56 -2.68 6.99 1.96
C GLN A 56 -2.34 5.93 3.01
N GLY A 57 -1.33 6.16 3.85
CA GLY A 57 -0.79 5.13 4.75
C GLY A 57 -1.80 4.43 5.64
N ALA A 58 -2.84 5.12 6.14
CA ALA A 58 -3.91 4.49 6.92
C ALA A 58 -4.74 3.50 6.07
N LEU A 59 -5.19 3.96 4.89
CA LEU A 59 -5.97 3.12 3.97
C LEU A 59 -5.17 1.89 3.52
N VAL A 60 -3.89 2.08 3.16
CA VAL A 60 -3.04 0.98 2.72
C VAL A 60 -2.83 -0.03 3.84
N ARG A 61 -2.65 0.44 5.08
CA ARG A 61 -2.50 -0.42 6.26
C ARG A 61 -3.75 -1.28 6.45
N ASP A 62 -4.93 -0.69 6.38
CA ASP A 62 -6.20 -1.40 6.53
C ASP A 62 -6.37 -2.46 5.44
N VAL A 63 -6.14 -2.13 4.17
CA VAL A 63 -6.24 -3.09 3.07
C VAL A 63 -5.24 -4.25 3.24
N LEU A 64 -4.00 -3.95 3.62
CA LEU A 64 -2.99 -4.99 3.84
C LEU A 64 -3.39 -5.93 4.99
N MET A 65 -4.04 -5.43 6.05
CA MET A 65 -4.55 -6.24 7.17
C MET A 65 -5.84 -7.00 6.83
N ASP A 66 -6.70 -6.43 5.98
CA ASP A 66 -8.00 -6.99 5.60
C ASP A 66 -7.86 -8.21 4.68
N ILE A 67 -6.93 -8.18 3.71
CA ILE A 67 -6.70 -9.29 2.78
C ILE A 67 -6.49 -10.62 3.54
N PRO A 68 -5.55 -10.73 4.50
CA PRO A 68 -5.39 -11.94 5.30
C PRO A 68 -6.38 -12.05 6.47
N GLY A 69 -7.13 -10.98 6.78
CA GLY A 69 -7.96 -10.90 7.98
C GLY A 69 -7.15 -11.10 9.27
N SER A 70 -5.90 -10.61 9.30
CA SER A 70 -4.89 -10.91 10.31
C SER A 70 -4.09 -9.66 10.65
N SER A 71 -3.49 -9.61 11.85
CA SER A 71 -2.50 -8.62 12.26
C SER A 71 -1.05 -9.09 12.07
N TYR A 72 -0.88 -10.25 11.45
CA TYR A 72 0.41 -10.86 11.16
C TYR A 72 0.49 -11.26 9.68
N TRP A 73 1.63 -10.93 9.07
CA TRP A 73 1.99 -11.33 7.73
C TRP A 73 3.49 -11.62 7.66
N HIS A 74 3.83 -12.66 6.90
CA HIS A 74 5.17 -12.91 6.39
C HIS A 74 5.05 -13.73 5.11
N THR A 75 5.48 -13.18 3.99
CA THR A 75 5.20 -13.73 2.65
C THR A 75 5.75 -15.14 2.48
N ALA A 76 6.95 -15.39 3.01
CA ALA A 76 7.57 -16.72 2.96
C ALA A 76 6.76 -17.78 3.72
N GLU A 77 6.08 -17.41 4.82
CA GLU A 77 5.22 -18.31 5.56
C GLU A 77 3.87 -18.54 4.86
N ALA A 78 3.26 -17.46 4.36
CA ALA A 78 2.01 -17.54 3.60
C ALA A 78 2.15 -18.47 2.38
N ASN A 79 3.29 -18.43 1.69
CA ASN A 79 3.54 -19.24 0.50
C ASN A 79 3.55 -20.76 0.77
N LYS A 80 3.68 -21.20 2.03
CA LYS A 80 3.70 -22.63 2.40
C LYS A 80 2.36 -23.34 2.19
N THR A 81 1.27 -22.60 2.02
CA THR A 81 -0.08 -23.18 1.88
C THR A 81 -0.81 -22.65 0.63
N PRO A 82 -1.72 -23.44 0.02
CA PRO A 82 -2.54 -22.96 -1.08
C PRO A 82 -3.42 -21.75 -0.72
N ALA A 83 -3.87 -21.66 0.54
CA ALA A 83 -4.64 -20.53 1.03
C ALA A 83 -3.80 -19.25 1.08
N GLY A 84 -2.60 -19.32 1.69
CA GLY A 84 -1.70 -18.18 1.74
C GLY A 84 -1.19 -17.76 0.35
N GLN A 85 -0.97 -18.69 -0.58
CA GLN A 85 -0.67 -18.36 -1.97
C GLN A 85 -1.77 -17.54 -2.67
N ARG A 86 -3.05 -17.76 -2.34
CA ARG A 86 -4.15 -16.92 -2.84
C ARG A 86 -4.08 -15.51 -2.25
N LEU A 87 -3.80 -15.40 -0.94
CA LEU A 87 -3.62 -14.11 -0.27
C LEU A 87 -2.43 -13.33 -0.86
N ILE A 88 -1.32 -14.01 -1.15
CA ILE A 88 -0.16 -13.41 -1.82
C ILE A 88 -0.57 -12.83 -3.18
N LYS A 89 -1.33 -13.59 -4.00
CA LYS A 89 -1.82 -13.12 -5.30
C LYS A 89 -2.74 -11.91 -5.16
N GLU A 90 -3.60 -11.90 -4.15
CA GLU A 90 -4.50 -10.78 -3.87
C GLU A 90 -3.73 -9.52 -3.46
N MET A 91 -2.75 -9.63 -2.54
CA MET A 91 -1.89 -8.50 -2.18
C MET A 91 -1.05 -8.00 -3.35
N ILE A 92 -0.48 -8.90 -4.18
CA ILE A 92 0.23 -8.51 -5.41
C ILE A 92 -0.70 -7.78 -6.36
N GLY A 93 -1.94 -8.26 -6.54
CA GLY A 93 -2.94 -7.60 -7.37
C GLY A 93 -3.27 -6.20 -6.88
N TYR A 94 -3.40 -6.03 -5.56
CA TYR A 94 -3.58 -4.72 -4.93
C TYR A 94 -2.39 -3.80 -5.17
N MET A 95 -1.16 -4.27 -4.95
CA MET A 95 0.05 -3.47 -5.14
C MET A 95 0.28 -3.09 -6.61
N ALA A 96 0.03 -4.02 -7.54
CA ALA A 96 0.15 -3.77 -8.98
C ALA A 96 -0.93 -2.79 -9.49
N GLY A 97 -2.12 -2.81 -8.90
CA GLY A 97 -3.23 -1.91 -9.27
C GLY A 97 -3.14 -0.50 -8.66
N ALA A 98 -2.29 -0.31 -7.66
CA ALA A 98 -2.10 0.97 -7.00
C ALA A 98 -1.07 1.84 -7.76
N VAL A 99 -1.57 2.68 -8.65
CA VAL A 99 -0.79 3.59 -9.52
C VAL A 99 0.10 4.59 -8.77
N ASP A 100 -0.08 4.77 -7.47
CA ASP A 100 0.71 5.71 -6.66
C ASP A 100 1.90 5.06 -5.93
N TYR A 101 2.08 3.74 -6.05
CA TYR A 101 3.24 3.07 -5.45
C TYR A 101 4.45 3.15 -6.35
N ASN A 102 5.59 3.51 -5.75
CA ASN A 102 6.89 3.32 -6.38
C ASN A 102 7.63 2.24 -5.60
N ILE A 103 7.80 1.08 -6.24
CA ILE A 103 8.62 -0.01 -5.73
C ILE A 103 10.02 0.17 -6.29
N ILE A 104 11.03 0.31 -5.42
CA ILE A 104 12.43 0.41 -5.82
C ILE A 104 13.18 -0.75 -5.17
N THR A 105 13.73 -1.64 -5.99
CA THR A 105 14.51 -2.79 -5.53
C THR A 105 15.96 -2.59 -5.91
N VAL A 106 16.86 -2.69 -4.93
CA VAL A 106 18.31 -2.71 -5.17
C VAL A 106 18.84 -4.11 -4.89
N GLN A 107 19.72 -4.61 -5.77
CA GLN A 107 20.37 -5.91 -5.59
C GLN A 107 21.90 -5.86 -5.78
N THR A 108 22.58 -6.82 -5.16
CA THR A 108 24.00 -7.13 -5.37
C THR A 108 24.25 -8.63 -5.21
N GLU A 109 25.40 -9.09 -5.69
CA GLU A 109 25.89 -10.43 -5.36
C GLU A 109 26.51 -10.45 -3.97
N ILE A 110 26.29 -11.53 -3.21
CA ILE A 110 27.01 -11.73 -1.96
C ILE A 110 28.41 -12.24 -2.28
N ARG A 111 29.41 -11.48 -1.84
CA ARG A 111 30.82 -11.83 -2.04
C ARG A 111 31.20 -13.01 -1.16
N ARG A 112 32.17 -13.82 -1.62
CA ARG A 112 32.64 -15.01 -0.87
C ARG A 112 33.23 -14.68 0.49
N ASP A 113 33.82 -13.49 0.64
CA ASP A 113 34.40 -12.97 1.87
C ASP A 113 33.39 -12.26 2.78
N ASP A 114 32.14 -12.08 2.34
CA ASP A 114 31.07 -11.41 3.09
C ASP A 114 30.10 -12.43 3.72
N SER A 115 30.63 -13.34 4.54
CA SER A 115 29.86 -14.44 5.14
C SER A 115 28.70 -13.98 6.04
N GLY A 116 28.83 -12.80 6.68
CA GLY A 116 27.76 -12.15 7.45
C GLY A 116 26.85 -11.24 6.62
N MET A 117 27.09 -11.12 5.32
CA MET A 117 26.36 -10.26 4.36
C MET A 117 26.31 -8.78 4.75
N HIS A 118 27.20 -8.33 5.65
CA HIS A 118 27.21 -6.98 6.16
C HIS A 118 27.53 -5.98 5.05
N THR A 119 28.40 -6.38 4.13
CA THR A 119 28.82 -5.51 3.04
C THR A 119 27.72 -5.39 2.01
N ALA A 120 27.15 -6.52 1.58
CA ALA A 120 26.03 -6.56 0.64
C ALA A 120 24.81 -5.79 1.19
N ARG A 121 24.51 -5.92 2.48
CA ARG A 121 23.47 -5.14 3.16
C ARG A 121 23.75 -3.64 3.08
N ASN A 122 24.95 -3.21 3.47
CA ASN A 122 25.31 -1.80 3.53
C ASN A 122 25.31 -1.16 2.13
N GLU A 123 25.75 -1.89 1.10
CA GLU A 123 25.69 -1.44 -0.29
C GLU A 123 24.24 -1.28 -0.77
N CYS A 124 23.39 -2.29 -0.54
CA CYS A 124 21.97 -2.23 -0.89
C CYS A 124 21.25 -1.08 -0.16
N LEU A 125 21.40 -1.00 1.17
CA LEU A 125 20.79 0.06 1.98
C LEU A 125 21.27 1.44 1.54
N GLY A 126 22.57 1.58 1.28
CA GLY A 126 23.16 2.84 0.85
C GLY A 126 22.65 3.29 -0.52
N ALA A 127 22.62 2.40 -1.51
CA ALA A 127 22.11 2.71 -2.84
C ALA A 127 20.59 2.96 -2.82
N LEU A 128 19.82 2.16 -2.08
CA LEU A 128 18.37 2.33 -1.95
C LEU A 128 18.03 3.64 -1.26
N THR A 129 18.71 3.95 -0.14
CA THR A 129 18.54 5.21 0.59
C THR A 129 18.83 6.42 -0.29
N LYS A 130 19.92 6.36 -1.06
CA LYS A 130 20.23 7.41 -2.04
C LYS A 130 19.06 7.58 -3.00
N GLU A 131 18.62 6.50 -3.64
CA GLU A 131 17.61 6.55 -4.69
C GLU A 131 16.25 7.06 -4.19
N VAL A 132 15.74 6.52 -3.08
CA VAL A 132 14.41 6.89 -2.58
C VAL A 132 14.38 8.33 -2.06
N THR A 133 15.52 8.89 -1.65
CA THR A 133 15.61 10.24 -1.04
C THR A 133 16.11 11.35 -1.96
N ARG A 134 16.41 11.07 -3.24
CA ARG A 134 16.97 12.06 -4.21
C ARG A 134 16.08 13.29 -4.42
N GLY A 135 14.78 13.17 -4.19
CA GLY A 135 13.82 14.25 -4.36
C GLY A 135 14.09 15.45 -3.44
N THR A 136 13.59 16.61 -3.83
CA THR A 136 13.67 17.86 -3.06
C THR A 136 12.29 18.40 -2.71
N GLY A 137 12.20 19.20 -1.65
CA GLY A 137 10.96 19.87 -1.23
C GLY A 137 10.03 18.99 -0.41
N LYS A 138 8.80 19.49 -0.19
CA LYS A 138 7.81 18.89 0.74
C LYS A 138 7.31 17.49 0.35
N ASN A 139 7.45 17.11 -0.92
CA ASN A 139 7.02 15.81 -1.44
C ASN A 139 8.16 14.79 -1.49
N ALA A 140 9.35 15.14 -0.99
CA ALA A 140 10.48 14.22 -0.98
C ALA A 140 10.39 13.23 0.18
N VAL A 141 10.84 11.99 -0.04
CA VAL A 141 10.96 11.00 1.04
C VAL A 141 12.00 11.48 2.04
N ARG A 142 11.59 11.63 3.29
CA ARG A 142 12.45 12.00 4.43
C ARG A 142 12.32 11.06 5.62
N LEU A 143 11.47 10.04 5.51
CA LEU A 143 11.32 8.99 6.51
C LEU A 143 11.47 7.63 5.83
N LEU A 144 12.41 6.84 6.32
CA LEU A 144 12.63 5.44 6.01
C LEU A 144 12.18 4.61 7.20
N VAL A 145 11.22 3.71 6.98
CA VAL A 145 10.78 2.73 7.98
C VAL A 145 11.30 1.36 7.54
N VAL A 146 12.12 0.73 8.36
CA VAL A 146 12.85 -0.49 8.01
C VAL A 146 12.48 -1.59 8.98
N GLU A 147 12.36 -2.83 8.50
CA GLU A 147 12.24 -3.97 9.41
C GLU A 147 13.49 -4.11 10.29
N SER A 148 13.27 -4.18 11.61
CA SER A 148 14.32 -4.44 12.61
C SER A 148 14.94 -5.82 12.40
N ARG A 149 16.26 -5.90 12.49
CA ARG A 149 16.94 -7.19 12.47
C ARG A 149 16.72 -7.90 13.81
N LYS A 150 16.64 -9.23 13.76
CA LYS A 150 16.63 -10.07 14.98
C LYS A 150 17.92 -9.84 15.76
N ALA A 151 17.84 -9.13 16.90
CA ALA A 151 18.99 -8.75 17.71
C ALA A 151 19.83 -9.95 18.21
N THR A 152 19.20 -11.13 18.34
CA THR A 152 19.87 -12.38 18.70
C THR A 152 20.77 -12.92 17.59
N VAL A 153 20.45 -12.64 16.33
CA VAL A 153 21.22 -13.09 15.15
C VAL A 153 22.19 -12.00 14.69
N TYR A 154 21.77 -10.73 14.79
CA TYR A 154 22.54 -9.57 14.34
C TYR A 154 22.63 -8.50 15.44
N PRO A 155 23.43 -8.72 16.50
CA PRO A 155 23.63 -7.73 17.54
C PRO A 155 24.14 -6.40 16.96
N GLY A 156 23.45 -5.29 17.27
CA GLY A 156 23.81 -3.98 16.75
C GLY A 156 23.45 -3.73 15.27
N GLY A 157 22.68 -4.62 14.63
CA GLY A 157 22.27 -4.49 13.23
C GLY A 157 21.56 -3.16 12.92
N ASP A 158 20.52 -2.82 13.67
CA ASP A 158 19.76 -1.56 13.50
C ASP A 158 20.66 -0.33 13.73
N ALA A 159 21.61 -0.42 14.68
CA ALA A 159 22.58 0.65 14.93
C ALA A 159 23.59 0.83 13.78
N ALA A 160 24.00 -0.27 13.14
CA ALA A 160 24.86 -0.22 11.96
C ALA A 160 24.16 0.45 10.77
N ASP A 161 22.88 0.12 10.52
CA ASP A 161 22.07 0.77 9.50
C ASP A 161 21.92 2.27 9.78
N ALA A 162 21.60 2.65 11.03
CA ALA A 162 21.49 4.04 11.43
C ALA A 162 22.82 4.81 11.26
N HIS A 163 23.95 4.15 11.53
CA HIS A 163 25.28 4.71 11.29
C HIS A 163 25.54 4.92 9.80
N ALA A 164 25.20 3.97 8.93
CA ALA A 164 25.35 4.10 7.48
C ALA A 164 24.56 5.32 6.94
N VAL A 165 23.30 5.46 7.34
CA VAL A 165 22.47 6.62 6.97
C VAL A 165 23.05 7.93 7.55
N LYS A 166 23.61 7.90 8.76
CA LYS A 166 24.31 9.06 9.34
C LYS A 166 25.51 9.49 8.49
N LEU A 167 26.32 8.56 7.98
CA LEU A 167 27.44 8.87 7.09
C LEU A 167 26.99 9.48 5.76
N LEU A 168 25.89 8.97 5.18
CA LEU A 168 25.30 9.56 3.96
C LEU A 168 24.83 11.00 4.19
N ARG A 169 24.21 11.30 5.33
CA ARG A 169 23.84 12.67 5.71
C ARG A 169 25.08 13.55 5.92
N GLY A 170 26.07 13.04 6.66
CA GLY A 170 27.29 13.80 6.99
C GLY A 170 28.14 14.15 5.78
N SER A 171 28.09 13.33 4.73
CA SER A 171 28.76 13.58 3.44
C SER A 171 27.93 14.42 2.46
N GLY A 172 26.71 14.82 2.82
CA GLY A 172 25.81 15.59 1.94
C GLY A 172 25.24 14.79 0.77
N VAL A 173 25.40 13.46 0.76
CA VAL A 173 24.87 12.58 -0.29
C VAL A 173 23.35 12.47 -0.22
N ILE A 174 22.78 12.58 0.98
CA ILE A 174 21.34 12.68 1.21
C ILE A 174 21.02 13.87 2.12
N ASP A 175 19.77 14.33 2.07
CA ASP A 175 19.28 15.45 2.88
C ASP A 175 19.43 15.17 4.38
N ARG A 176 19.86 16.18 5.15
CA ARG A 176 20.01 16.11 6.61
C ARG A 176 18.72 15.75 7.34
N ALA A 177 17.56 16.03 6.74
CA ALA A 177 16.24 15.74 7.29
C ALA A 177 15.80 14.28 7.07
N VAL A 178 16.59 13.44 6.38
CA VAL A 178 16.29 12.01 6.24
C VAL A 178 16.41 11.33 7.59
N HIS A 179 15.38 10.61 8.01
CA HIS A 179 15.34 9.77 9.20
C HIS A 179 15.19 8.30 8.80
N ILE A 180 15.81 7.43 9.58
CA ILE A 180 15.62 5.98 9.51
C ILE A 180 15.07 5.52 10.86
N HIS A 181 14.02 4.70 10.82
CA HIS A 181 13.36 4.12 11.98
C HIS A 181 13.20 2.62 11.78
N HIS A 182 13.68 1.83 12.73
CA HIS A 182 13.54 0.38 12.71
C HIS A 182 12.36 -0.06 13.57
N THR A 183 11.51 -0.92 13.03
CA THR A 183 10.34 -1.47 13.75
C THR A 183 9.99 -2.87 13.23
N SER A 184 8.96 -3.50 13.78
CA SER A 184 8.50 -4.82 13.34
C SER A 184 7.26 -4.73 12.45
N PRO A 185 7.05 -5.70 11.52
CA PRO A 185 5.83 -5.81 10.72
C PRO A 185 4.54 -5.90 11.55
N SER A 186 4.63 -6.34 12.81
CA SER A 186 3.50 -6.38 13.75
C SER A 186 3.15 -5.02 14.36
N ARG A 187 4.05 -4.03 14.27
CA ARG A 187 3.85 -2.65 14.74
C ARG A 187 3.54 -1.70 13.61
N GLU A 188 4.08 -1.97 12.42
CA GLU A 188 3.81 -1.22 11.20
C GLU A 188 3.51 -2.19 10.03
N PRO A 189 2.22 -2.47 9.76
CA PRO A 189 1.82 -3.38 8.69
C PRO A 189 2.19 -2.91 7.28
N LEU A 190 2.54 -1.62 7.09
CA LEU A 190 3.06 -1.15 5.81
C LEU A 190 4.40 -1.80 5.42
N LEU A 191 5.11 -2.43 6.37
CA LEU A 191 6.27 -3.28 6.08
C LEU A 191 5.91 -4.59 5.34
N TRP A 192 4.63 -4.96 5.23
CA TRP A 192 4.22 -6.16 4.48
C TRP A 192 4.39 -5.97 2.97
N ALA A 193 4.26 -4.73 2.50
CA ALA A 193 4.42 -4.39 1.09
C ALA A 193 5.87 -4.62 0.59
N PRO A 194 6.93 -4.11 1.25
CA PRO A 194 8.30 -4.43 0.86
C PRO A 194 8.66 -5.90 1.10
N ASP A 195 8.19 -6.58 2.15
CA ASP A 195 8.36 -8.04 2.35
C ASP A 195 7.84 -8.82 1.14
N LEU A 196 6.62 -8.50 0.71
CA LEU A 196 6.00 -9.10 -0.47
C LEU A 196 6.79 -8.80 -1.76
N SER A 197 7.20 -7.55 -1.95
CA SER A 197 7.90 -7.10 -3.15
C SER A 197 9.27 -7.76 -3.30
N VAL A 198 10.07 -7.75 -2.23
CA VAL A 198 11.42 -8.33 -2.24
C VAL A 198 11.37 -9.86 -2.28
N TRP A 199 10.35 -10.48 -1.67
CA TRP A 199 10.11 -11.91 -1.81
C TRP A 199 9.73 -12.30 -3.24
N ALA A 200 8.84 -11.56 -3.89
CA ALA A 200 8.44 -11.80 -5.27
C ALA A 200 9.64 -11.64 -6.21
N PHE A 201 10.43 -10.59 -6.01
CA PHE A 201 11.67 -10.38 -6.76
C PHE A 201 12.67 -11.53 -6.57
N ARG A 202 12.85 -12.01 -5.33
CA ARG A 202 13.66 -13.20 -5.03
C ARG A 202 13.20 -14.42 -5.83
N ARG A 203 11.89 -14.68 -5.93
CA ARG A 203 11.36 -15.83 -6.69
C ARG A 203 11.74 -15.73 -8.17
N ASN A 204 11.66 -14.54 -8.75
CA ASN A 204 12.10 -14.29 -10.12
C ASN A 204 13.62 -14.49 -10.30
N LEU A 205 14.42 -13.93 -9.40
CA LEU A 205 15.88 -13.94 -9.50
C LEU A 205 16.51 -15.31 -9.22
N ALA A 206 16.09 -15.98 -8.14
CA ALA A 206 16.78 -17.16 -7.62
C ALA A 206 16.35 -18.46 -8.30
N VAL A 207 15.07 -18.55 -8.67
CA VAL A 207 14.45 -19.81 -9.14
C VAL A 207 13.62 -19.63 -10.42
N ALA A 208 13.78 -18.49 -11.11
CA ALA A 208 13.11 -18.15 -12.37
C ALA A 208 11.56 -18.23 -12.32
N ASP A 209 10.97 -18.09 -11.13
CA ASP A 209 9.52 -18.13 -10.93
C ASP A 209 8.91 -16.73 -11.07
N LYS A 210 8.60 -16.36 -12.31
CA LYS A 210 8.15 -15.02 -12.68
C LYS A 210 6.73 -14.69 -12.23
N GLN A 211 5.91 -15.70 -11.90
CA GLN A 211 4.46 -15.49 -11.69
C GLN A 211 4.16 -14.48 -10.56
N TRP A 212 5.07 -14.34 -9.61
CA TRP A 212 4.93 -13.45 -8.45
C TRP A 212 5.41 -12.03 -8.75
N PHE A 213 6.47 -11.87 -9.54
CA PHE A 213 7.05 -10.55 -9.81
C PHE A 213 6.47 -9.91 -11.08
N ALA A 214 6.06 -10.69 -12.07
CA ALA A 214 5.54 -10.18 -13.34
C ALA A 214 4.43 -9.13 -13.19
N PRO A 215 3.46 -9.25 -12.25
CA PRO A 215 2.46 -8.20 -12.05
C PRO A 215 3.04 -6.89 -11.48
N LEU A 216 4.15 -6.96 -10.75
CA LEU A 216 4.79 -5.81 -10.11
C LEU A 216 5.80 -5.11 -11.04
N GLU A 217 6.21 -5.73 -12.16
CA GLU A 217 7.22 -5.18 -13.08
C GLU A 217 6.87 -3.77 -13.56
N GLY A 218 5.59 -3.50 -13.86
CA GLY A 218 5.14 -2.19 -14.34
C GLY A 218 5.20 -1.06 -13.32
N VAL A 219 5.28 -1.39 -12.02
CA VAL A 219 5.32 -0.43 -10.90
C VAL A 219 6.65 -0.52 -10.12
N SER A 220 7.60 -1.32 -10.61
CA SER A 220 8.90 -1.55 -9.97
C SER A 220 10.04 -0.99 -10.79
N THR A 221 11.03 -0.42 -10.12
CA THR A 221 12.35 -0.09 -10.67
C THR A 221 13.38 -0.99 -10.00
N VAL A 222 14.14 -1.76 -10.78
CA VAL A 222 15.16 -2.66 -10.25
C VAL A 222 16.55 -2.14 -10.61
N LEU A 223 17.39 -1.93 -9.60
CA LEU A 223 18.73 -1.39 -9.71
C LEU A 223 19.75 -2.39 -9.19
N HIS A 224 20.93 -2.42 -9.79
CA HIS A 224 22.12 -2.97 -9.15
C HIS A 224 22.75 -1.91 -8.23
N VAL A 225 23.51 -2.31 -7.19
CA VAL A 225 24.14 -1.38 -6.22
C VAL A 225 25.05 -0.32 -6.85
N ASN A 226 25.56 -0.55 -8.06
CA ASN A 226 26.33 0.43 -8.84
C ASN A 226 25.45 1.47 -9.59
N GLY A 227 24.13 1.42 -9.42
CA GLY A 227 23.17 2.31 -10.08
C GLY A 227 22.80 1.90 -11.50
N ALA A 228 23.28 0.75 -11.99
CA ALA A 228 22.85 0.21 -13.27
C ALA A 228 21.39 -0.26 -13.18
N ASP A 229 20.54 0.25 -14.06
CA ASP A 229 19.19 -0.24 -14.26
C ASP A 229 19.27 -1.66 -14.83
N VAL A 230 18.78 -2.63 -14.06
CA VAL A 230 18.76 -4.04 -14.48
C VAL A 230 17.40 -4.45 -15.04
N SER A 231 16.43 -3.53 -15.04
CA SER A 231 15.10 -3.71 -15.64
C SER A 231 15.01 -3.10 -17.04
N VAL A 232 14.74 -3.92 -18.06
CA VAL A 232 14.45 -3.46 -19.43
C VAL A 232 13.01 -2.95 -19.51
N LYS A 233 12.78 -1.68 -19.13
CA LYS A 233 11.77 -0.73 -19.66
C LYS A 233 11.50 0.38 -18.64
N ARG A 234 12.00 1.58 -18.93
CA ARG A 234 11.65 2.81 -18.22
C ARG A 234 10.37 3.39 -18.79
N SER A 235 9.28 3.27 -18.05
CA SER A 235 8.11 4.13 -18.27
C SER A 235 7.35 4.25 -16.96
N ASN A 236 7.92 4.97 -15.99
CA ASN A 236 7.19 5.37 -14.80
C ASN A 236 7.32 6.91 -14.60
N PRO A 237 6.24 7.69 -14.81
CA PRO A 237 6.28 9.16 -14.81
C PRO A 237 6.45 9.79 -13.42
N HIS A 238 6.54 8.98 -12.35
CA HIS A 238 6.57 9.44 -10.95
C HIS A 238 7.94 9.35 -10.27
N LEU A 239 8.97 8.90 -10.98
CA LEU A 239 10.35 9.06 -10.49
C LEU A 239 10.70 10.56 -10.45
N PRO A 240 11.36 11.07 -9.38
CA PRO A 240 11.85 12.44 -9.34
C PRO A 240 12.76 12.66 -10.55
N GLN A 241 12.31 13.51 -11.49
CA GLN A 241 13.14 13.82 -12.66
C GLN A 241 14.38 14.59 -12.24
N GLN A 242 15.49 14.33 -12.94
CA GLN A 242 16.75 15.02 -12.75
C GLN A 242 16.54 16.53 -12.87
N GLY A 243 16.71 17.25 -11.77
CA GLY A 243 16.94 18.69 -11.85
C GLY A 243 18.32 18.95 -12.47
N PRO A 244 18.49 19.98 -13.29
CA PRO A 244 19.80 20.35 -13.82
C PRO A 244 20.68 20.77 -12.64
N GLY A 245 21.65 19.92 -12.26
CA GLY A 245 22.56 20.23 -11.16
C GLY A 245 23.20 19.04 -10.43
N VAL A 246 22.73 17.80 -10.63
CA VAL A 246 23.45 16.64 -10.08
C VAL A 246 24.49 16.19 -11.10
N GLN A 247 25.75 16.61 -10.90
CA GLN A 247 26.87 16.05 -11.65
C GLN A 247 26.89 14.52 -11.47
N GLN A 248 26.96 13.81 -12.60
CA GLN A 248 27.40 12.42 -12.60
C GLN A 248 28.77 12.39 -11.90
N ALA A 249 28.93 11.52 -10.90
CA ALA A 249 30.23 11.26 -10.32
C ALA A 249 31.10 10.59 -11.39
N VAL A 250 31.87 11.42 -12.11
CA VAL A 250 32.99 10.96 -12.93
C VAL A 250 34.11 10.62 -11.96
N SER A 251 34.60 9.39 -12.07
CA SER A 251 35.87 8.96 -11.50
C SER A 251 36.99 9.90 -11.97
N HIS A 252 37.74 10.55 -11.05
CA HIS A 252 39.20 10.59 -11.07
C HIS A 252 39.80 11.40 -9.89
N GLU A 253 41.06 11.07 -9.67
CA GLU A 253 42.03 11.56 -8.72
C GLU A 253 42.21 13.10 -8.65
N SER A 254 42.75 13.52 -7.50
CA SER A 254 43.65 14.66 -7.27
C SER A 254 43.39 16.00 -7.98
N GLY A 255 43.20 17.07 -7.20
CA GLY A 255 43.48 18.42 -7.69
C GLY A 255 42.83 19.54 -6.88
N LEU A 256 43.66 20.34 -6.21
CA LEU A 256 43.33 21.57 -5.51
C LEU A 256 42.68 22.61 -6.44
N ASN A 257 41.57 23.24 -6.04
CA ASN A 257 41.48 24.72 -6.02
C ASN A 257 40.23 25.27 -5.32
N ARG A 258 40.45 26.36 -4.57
CA ARG A 258 39.42 27.26 -4.01
C ARG A 258 38.89 28.19 -5.11
N GLY A 259 37.60 28.49 -5.12
CA GLY A 259 37.03 29.53 -5.97
C GLY A 259 35.55 29.78 -5.68
N ARG A 260 35.15 31.06 -5.70
CA ARG A 260 33.90 31.63 -5.18
C ARG A 260 32.91 31.92 -6.33
N GLY A 261 31.63 31.60 -6.13
CA GLY A 261 30.45 32.13 -6.86
C GLY A 261 29.96 31.29 -8.06
N PRO A 262 28.75 31.52 -8.62
CA PRO A 262 27.74 32.56 -8.31
C PRO A 262 26.33 32.01 -7.97
N ALA A 263 25.44 32.92 -7.54
CA ALA A 263 24.00 32.71 -7.42
C ALA A 263 23.38 32.36 -8.77
N VAL A 264 22.46 31.38 -8.82
CA VAL A 264 21.71 31.03 -10.03
C VAL A 264 20.21 31.14 -9.77
N ALA A 265 19.58 31.85 -10.68
CA ALA A 265 18.21 32.32 -10.68
C ALA A 265 17.16 31.21 -10.64
N SER A 266 16.03 31.53 -9.99
CA SER A 266 14.80 30.75 -10.00
C SER A 266 14.19 30.73 -11.41
N GLY A 267 14.36 29.61 -12.11
CA GLY A 267 13.52 29.23 -13.23
C GLY A 267 12.31 28.46 -12.71
N SER A 268 11.13 29.01 -12.90
CA SER A 268 9.82 28.42 -12.61
C SER A 268 9.66 27.06 -13.32
N SER A 269 9.49 25.99 -12.53
CA SER A 269 9.17 24.66 -13.06
C SER A 269 7.67 24.52 -13.30
N VAL A 270 7.32 24.27 -14.55
CA VAL A 270 5.98 24.12 -15.10
C VAL A 270 5.50 22.68 -14.91
N VAL A 271 5.12 22.25 -13.70
CA VAL A 271 4.12 21.16 -13.46
C VAL A 271 3.56 21.27 -12.04
N PHE A 272 3.03 22.42 -11.64
CA PHE A 272 2.08 22.51 -10.52
C PHE A 272 1.17 23.72 -10.76
N GLY A 273 0.38 23.66 -11.84
CA GLY A 273 -0.82 24.47 -11.99
C GLY A 273 -2.01 23.57 -11.67
N GLY A 274 -2.77 23.89 -10.63
CA GLY A 274 -3.85 23.07 -10.08
C GLY A 274 -5.03 22.81 -11.02
N SER A 275 -4.89 21.90 -11.97
CA SER A 275 -5.99 21.25 -12.69
C SER A 275 -5.69 19.77 -12.91
N GLU A 276 -6.62 18.91 -12.47
CA GLU A 276 -6.63 17.47 -12.70
C GLU A 276 -6.47 17.17 -14.21
N SER A 277 -5.55 16.27 -14.59
CA SER A 277 -5.35 15.92 -16.00
C SER A 277 -6.59 15.17 -16.53
N GLU A 278 -6.97 15.39 -17.79
CA GLU A 278 -8.14 14.75 -18.39
C GLU A 278 -8.07 13.21 -18.36
N GLU A 279 -6.85 12.66 -18.36
CA GLU A 279 -6.59 11.23 -18.19
C GLU A 279 -6.94 10.74 -16.76
N LEU A 280 -6.65 11.53 -15.72
CA LEU A 280 -7.05 11.27 -14.33
C LEU A 280 -8.58 11.36 -14.15
N ALA A 281 -9.23 12.33 -14.80
CA ALA A 281 -10.68 12.46 -14.81
C ALA A 281 -11.36 11.31 -15.60
N ARG A 282 -10.69 10.78 -16.64
CA ARG A 282 -11.13 9.61 -17.40
C ARG A 282 -10.97 8.32 -16.60
N VAL A 283 -9.83 8.15 -15.92
CA VAL A 283 -9.55 7.00 -15.06
C VAL A 283 -10.45 6.99 -13.82
N ARG A 284 -10.76 8.13 -13.20
CA ARG A 284 -11.76 8.22 -12.12
C ARG A 284 -13.17 7.86 -12.58
N ARG A 285 -13.56 8.23 -13.80
CA ARG A 285 -14.85 7.81 -14.39
C ARG A 285 -14.89 6.31 -14.63
N ILE A 286 -13.78 5.71 -15.06
CA ILE A 286 -13.64 4.26 -15.26
C ILE A 286 -13.59 3.52 -13.91
N ALA A 287 -12.87 4.05 -12.92
CA ALA A 287 -12.76 3.50 -11.57
C ALA A 287 -14.03 3.70 -10.71
N GLY A 288 -14.85 4.70 -11.03
CA GLY A 288 -16.20 4.86 -10.50
C GLY A 288 -17.22 3.92 -11.14
N ALA A 289 -16.91 3.34 -12.29
CA ALA A 289 -17.74 2.35 -12.98
C ALA A 289 -17.41 0.89 -12.57
N ALA A 290 -16.23 0.65 -11.97
CA ALA A 290 -15.91 -0.62 -11.33
C ALA A 290 -16.59 -0.68 -9.95
N GLY A 291 -17.61 -1.54 -9.82
CA GLY A 291 -18.48 -1.61 -8.66
C GLY A 291 -17.73 -1.76 -7.34
N LYS A 292 -17.64 -0.66 -6.58
CA LYS A 292 -17.17 -0.69 -5.19
C LYS A 292 -18.28 -1.22 -4.28
N ASN A 293 -17.89 -2.03 -3.30
CA ASN A 293 -18.83 -2.48 -2.27
C ASN A 293 -19.29 -1.27 -1.45
N VAL A 294 -20.60 -1.13 -1.21
CA VAL A 294 -21.22 -0.06 -0.38
C VAL A 294 -20.45 0.14 0.93
N GLU A 295 -19.99 -0.95 1.54
CA GLU A 295 -19.27 -0.93 2.82
C GLU A 295 -17.94 -0.16 2.73
N GLN A 296 -17.21 -0.29 1.61
CA GLN A 296 -15.96 0.44 1.40
C GLN A 296 -16.21 1.95 1.27
N GLU A 297 -17.30 2.36 0.60
CA GLU A 297 -17.65 3.77 0.45
C GLU A 297 -18.18 4.37 1.76
N VAL A 298 -18.83 3.59 2.61
CA VAL A 298 -19.22 3.99 3.98
C VAL A 298 -17.98 4.22 4.85
N THR A 299 -17.05 3.25 4.87
CA THR A 299 -15.79 3.37 5.61
C THR A 299 -14.99 4.58 5.14
N LEU A 300 -14.89 4.77 3.83
CA LEU A 300 -14.13 5.88 3.27
C LEU A 300 -14.78 7.24 3.55
N ALA A 301 -16.11 7.32 3.60
CA ALA A 301 -16.81 8.53 3.99
C ALA A 301 -16.53 8.92 5.46
N VAL A 302 -16.44 7.93 6.37
CA VAL A 302 -16.07 8.18 7.77
C VAL A 302 -14.61 8.61 7.88
N ALA A 303 -13.70 7.90 7.22
CA ALA A 303 -12.26 8.17 7.27
C ALA A 303 -11.90 9.56 6.71
N THR A 304 -12.61 10.01 5.68
CA THR A 304 -12.39 11.32 5.04
C THR A 304 -13.27 12.44 5.60
N ASN A 305 -14.17 12.12 6.54
CA ASN A 305 -15.19 13.05 7.04
C ASN A 305 -15.99 13.71 5.91
N GLU A 306 -16.44 12.91 4.92
CA GLU A 306 -17.16 13.36 3.73
C GLU A 306 -18.64 12.91 3.72
N PRO A 307 -19.58 13.72 4.25
CA PRO A 307 -21.00 13.38 4.29
C PRO A 307 -21.64 13.09 2.92
N ARG A 308 -21.17 13.76 1.86
CA ARG A 308 -21.69 13.56 0.49
C ARG A 308 -21.40 12.15 -0.02
N ARG A 309 -20.26 11.58 0.39
CA ARG A 309 -19.83 10.24 0.02
C ARG A 309 -20.67 9.18 0.71
N LEU A 310 -20.96 9.38 2.01
CA LEU A 310 -21.86 8.51 2.75
C LEU A 310 -23.28 8.52 2.16
N VAL A 311 -23.78 9.69 1.76
CA VAL A 311 -25.08 9.79 1.07
C VAL A 311 -25.09 9.03 -0.26
N ALA A 312 -23.99 9.10 -1.04
CA ALA A 312 -23.87 8.34 -2.28
C ALA A 312 -23.85 6.82 -2.01
N ALA A 313 -23.11 6.36 -1.00
CA ALA A 313 -23.06 4.96 -0.59
C ALA A 313 -24.43 4.44 -0.11
N ALA A 314 -25.12 5.23 0.73
CA ALA A 314 -26.46 4.90 1.21
C ALA A 314 -27.48 4.83 0.06
N ASN A 315 -27.42 5.75 -0.91
CA ASN A 315 -28.29 5.71 -2.08
C ASN A 315 -28.01 4.50 -2.99
N ALA A 316 -26.73 4.15 -3.17
CA ALA A 316 -26.34 2.95 -3.91
C ALA A 316 -26.89 1.68 -3.22
N TYR A 317 -26.76 1.59 -1.89
CA TYR A 317 -27.34 0.51 -1.08
C TYR A 317 -28.85 0.40 -1.25
N LEU A 318 -29.57 1.52 -1.10
CA LEU A 318 -31.03 1.57 -1.23
C LEU A 318 -31.48 1.18 -2.64
N THR A 319 -30.73 1.55 -3.67
CA THR A 319 -31.05 1.23 -5.07
C THR A 319 -30.84 -0.26 -5.37
N GLN A 320 -29.70 -0.82 -4.94
CA GLN A 320 -29.42 -2.26 -5.06
C GLN A 320 -30.46 -3.08 -4.30
N SER A 321 -30.77 -2.67 -3.08
CA SER A 321 -31.73 -3.32 -2.19
C SER A 321 -33.19 -3.32 -2.66
N ARG A 322 -33.53 -2.46 -3.64
CA ARG A 322 -34.86 -2.38 -4.25
C ARG A 322 -34.98 -3.16 -5.56
N ARG A 323 -33.87 -3.35 -6.28
CA ARG A 323 -33.86 -3.99 -7.60
C ARG A 323 -33.88 -5.51 -7.52
N ASP A 324 -33.33 -6.05 -6.45
CA ASP A 324 -33.22 -7.48 -6.25
C ASP A 324 -34.02 -7.86 -5.01
N GLY A 325 -34.69 -9.02 -5.01
CA GLY A 325 -35.14 -9.69 -3.79
C GLY A 325 -33.99 -10.12 -2.88
N ALA A 326 -32.90 -9.34 -2.86
CA ALA A 326 -31.68 -9.55 -2.13
C ALA A 326 -31.97 -9.54 -0.64
N PRO A 327 -31.38 -10.49 0.11
CA PRO A 327 -31.54 -10.56 1.54
C PRO A 327 -31.09 -9.25 2.20
N ALA A 328 -31.76 -8.88 3.28
CA ALA A 328 -31.31 -7.77 4.12
C ALA A 328 -29.84 -7.98 4.49
N ARG A 329 -29.08 -6.89 4.54
CA ARG A 329 -27.68 -6.91 5.01
C ARG A 329 -27.60 -6.06 6.28
N PRO A 330 -27.93 -6.63 7.46
CA PRO A 330 -28.03 -5.88 8.71
C PRO A 330 -26.73 -5.13 9.03
N ARG A 331 -25.58 -5.78 8.78
CA ARG A 331 -24.25 -5.19 8.99
C ARG A 331 -24.02 -3.93 8.14
N THR A 332 -24.43 -3.94 6.87
CA THR A 332 -24.27 -2.79 5.98
C THR A 332 -25.20 -1.64 6.40
N GLU A 333 -26.44 -1.94 6.82
CA GLU A 333 -27.38 -0.92 7.33
C GLU A 333 -26.89 -0.27 8.64
N GLU A 334 -26.34 -1.09 9.54
CA GLU A 334 -25.75 -0.65 10.81
C GLU A 334 -24.51 0.23 10.55
N ALA A 335 -23.63 -0.18 9.64
CA ALA A 335 -22.46 0.61 9.24
C ALA A 335 -22.85 1.97 8.65
N ILE A 336 -23.85 2.02 7.76
CA ILE A 336 -24.37 3.28 7.20
C ILE A 336 -24.93 4.18 8.31
N THR A 337 -25.64 3.60 9.27
CA THR A 337 -26.28 4.33 10.38
C THR A 337 -25.23 4.91 11.33
N GLN A 338 -24.26 4.10 11.75
CA GLN A 338 -23.17 4.52 12.63
C GLN A 338 -22.28 5.57 11.96
N ALA A 339 -21.99 5.41 10.67
CA ALA A 339 -21.29 6.42 9.88
C ALA A 339 -22.05 7.74 9.85
N ALA A 340 -23.38 7.70 9.66
CA ALA A 340 -24.20 8.91 9.59
C ALA A 340 -24.21 9.67 10.92
N GLU A 341 -24.24 8.97 12.05
CA GLU A 341 -24.10 9.57 13.37
C GLU A 341 -22.72 10.17 13.63
N THR A 342 -21.69 9.60 13.02
CA THR A 342 -20.31 10.03 13.22
C THR A 342 -19.98 11.31 12.45
N ILE A 343 -20.43 11.42 11.19
CA ILE A 343 -19.96 12.49 10.28
C ILE A 343 -21.05 13.46 9.82
N MET A 344 -22.34 13.18 10.05
CA MET A 344 -23.44 14.05 9.62
C MET A 344 -24.01 14.85 10.79
N LYS A 345 -24.63 16.00 10.47
CA LYS A 345 -25.49 16.72 11.43
C LYS A 345 -26.67 15.82 11.86
N PRO A 346 -27.24 16.01 13.07
CA PRO A 346 -28.36 15.20 13.58
C PRO A 346 -29.52 15.05 12.59
N GLU A 347 -29.92 16.13 11.92
CA GLU A 347 -30.99 16.12 10.90
C GLU A 347 -30.65 15.23 9.69
N GLY A 348 -29.37 15.19 9.29
CA GLY A 348 -28.89 14.36 8.19
C GLY A 348 -28.86 12.88 8.56
N SER A 349 -28.38 12.55 9.76
CA SER A 349 -28.39 11.19 10.29
C SER A 349 -29.81 10.64 10.44
N GLN A 350 -30.75 11.45 10.94
CA GLN A 350 -32.17 11.07 11.05
C GLN A 350 -32.80 10.75 9.69
N LYS A 351 -32.47 11.52 8.64
CA LYS A 351 -32.97 11.25 7.27
C LYS A 351 -32.46 9.92 6.72
N VAL A 352 -31.19 9.58 6.98
CA VAL A 352 -30.61 8.28 6.58
C VAL A 352 -31.30 7.13 7.31
N ARG A 353 -31.47 7.24 8.63
CA ARG A 353 -32.19 6.23 9.43
C ARG A 353 -33.63 6.04 8.94
N ALA A 354 -34.36 7.12 8.68
CA ALA A 354 -35.73 7.05 8.18
C ALA A 354 -35.84 6.37 6.80
N ALA A 355 -34.86 6.58 5.93
CA ALA A 355 -34.81 5.95 4.61
C ALA A 355 -34.56 4.43 4.70
N LEU A 356 -33.66 4.00 5.59
CA LEU A 356 -33.40 2.57 5.85
C LEU A 356 -34.61 1.89 6.50
N GLU A 357 -35.29 2.56 7.43
CA GLU A 357 -36.49 2.02 8.08
C GLU A 357 -37.65 1.84 7.08
N LYS A 358 -37.84 2.81 6.18
CA LYS A 358 -38.81 2.69 5.08
C LYS A 358 -38.49 1.50 4.17
N LEU A 359 -37.21 1.21 3.90
CA LEU A 359 -36.79 0.05 3.13
C LEU A 359 -37.12 -1.26 3.86
N ARG A 360 -36.95 -1.33 5.18
CA ARG A 360 -37.33 -2.51 5.98
C ARG A 360 -38.83 -2.77 5.93
N GLN A 361 -39.65 -1.73 6.08
CA GLN A 361 -41.11 -1.84 5.97
C GLN A 361 -41.55 -2.31 4.58
N GLN A 362 -40.93 -1.80 3.51
CA GLN A 362 -41.19 -2.24 2.13
C GLN A 362 -40.85 -3.72 1.92
N ARG A 363 -39.75 -4.20 2.52
CA ARG A 363 -39.36 -5.62 2.47
C ARG A 363 -40.32 -6.51 3.25
N ALA A 364 -40.76 -6.08 4.43
CA ALA A 364 -41.74 -6.81 5.25
C ALA A 364 -43.07 -6.98 4.51
N ALA A 365 -43.61 -5.90 3.92
CA ALA A 365 -44.83 -5.94 3.12
C ALA A 365 -44.70 -6.82 1.87
N ALA A 366 -43.53 -6.81 1.22
CA ALA A 366 -43.26 -7.69 0.08
C ALA A 366 -43.18 -9.17 0.47
N ALA A 367 -42.66 -9.47 1.66
CA ALA A 367 -42.60 -10.84 2.20
C ALA A 367 -44.00 -11.36 2.59
N GLU A 368 -44.85 -10.52 3.19
CA GLU A 368 -46.24 -10.84 3.52
C GLU A 368 -47.07 -11.13 2.27
N ASN A 369 -47.00 -10.26 1.24
CA ASN A 369 -47.69 -10.48 -0.03
C ASN A 369 -47.24 -11.78 -0.73
N ARG A 370 -45.95 -12.14 -0.59
CA ARG A 370 -45.42 -13.39 -1.15
C ARG A 370 -45.98 -14.61 -0.41
N ALA A 371 -46.10 -14.53 0.92
CA ALA A 371 -46.67 -15.59 1.74
C ALA A 371 -48.16 -15.84 1.43
N GLU A 372 -48.95 -14.77 1.20
CA GLU A 372 -50.36 -14.89 0.80
C GLU A 372 -50.56 -15.53 -0.58
N THR A 373 -49.66 -15.29 -1.54
CA THR A 373 -49.74 -15.92 -2.89
C THR A 373 -49.36 -17.40 -2.94
N THR A 374 -48.69 -17.92 -1.91
CA THR A 374 -48.29 -19.34 -1.78
C THR A 374 -49.22 -20.18 -0.91
N ALA A 375 -50.32 -19.62 -0.39
CA ALA A 375 -51.34 -20.40 0.28
C ALA A 375 -52.01 -21.37 -0.72
N PRO A 376 -52.07 -22.69 -0.44
CA PRO A 376 -52.62 -23.66 -1.38
C PRO A 376 -54.10 -23.36 -1.62
N LYS A 377 -54.48 -23.16 -2.88
CA LYS A 377 -55.89 -23.21 -3.30
C LYS A 377 -56.45 -24.56 -2.85
N GLN A 378 -57.27 -24.56 -1.79
CA GLN A 378 -58.11 -25.70 -1.47
C GLN A 378 -58.91 -26.05 -2.73
N GLN A 379 -58.58 -27.18 -3.35
CA GLN A 379 -59.38 -27.80 -4.39
C GLN A 379 -60.75 -28.09 -3.77
N ARG A 380 -61.73 -27.27 -4.13
CA ARG A 380 -63.14 -27.63 -3.98
C ARG A 380 -63.41 -28.79 -4.93
N ASP A 381 -63.51 -29.99 -4.37
CA ASP A 381 -64.10 -31.16 -5.02
C ASP A 381 -65.53 -30.82 -5.47
N HIS A 382 -65.69 -30.51 -6.76
CA HIS A 382 -66.99 -30.60 -7.40
C HIS A 382 -67.16 -32.00 -7.98
N ARG A 383 -67.94 -32.81 -7.28
CA ARG A 383 -68.70 -33.93 -7.84
C ARG A 383 -69.36 -33.50 -9.15
N LEU A 384 -69.11 -34.23 -10.23
CA LEU A 384 -70.06 -34.43 -11.31
C LEU A 384 -69.84 -35.85 -11.84
N GLY A 385 -70.77 -36.73 -11.51
CA GLY A 385 -70.87 -38.03 -12.16
C GLY A 385 -71.37 -37.86 -13.59
N TYR A 386 -70.97 -38.78 -14.47
CA TYR A 386 -71.81 -39.14 -15.61
C TYR A 386 -71.58 -40.61 -15.96
N GLN A 387 -72.72 -41.29 -16.08
CA GLN A 387 -72.90 -42.67 -16.52
C GLN A 387 -72.44 -42.83 -17.98
N ARG A 388 -71.84 -43.98 -18.30
CA ARG A 388 -72.45 -45.00 -19.16
C ARG A 388 -71.70 -46.32 -19.06
#